data_AF-A0A2N2LS67-F1
#
_entry.id   AF-A0A2N2LS67-F1
#
_cell.length_a   1.000
_cell.length_b   1.000
_cell.length_c   1.000
_cell.angle_alpha   90.00
_cell.angle_beta   90.00
_cell.angle_gamma   90.00
#
_symmetry.space_group_name_H-M   'P 1'
#
loop_
_entity.id
_entity.type
_entity.pdbx_description
1 polymer ?
#
loop_
_entity_poly.entity_id
_entity_poly.type
_entity_poly.pdbx_seq_one_letter_code
_entity_poly.pdbx_strand_id
1 'polypeptide(L)' 'MPILSDKIKEILIGQEPTEAAFKEVGVAVQSEIDPASDLNGTAEYRRDLIRVLVPRSLALSLERAKKGS' A
#
# COMPACT_ATOMS: atom_id res chain seq x y z
N MET A 1 6.27 10.66 9.87
CA MET A 1 6.66 9.46 10.63
C MET A 1 6.33 8.24 9.81
N PRO A 2 7.18 7.19 9.79
CA PRO A 2 6.79 5.91 9.22
C PRO A 2 5.62 5.33 10.02
N ILE A 3 4.73 4.61 9.33
CA ILE A 3 3.60 3.90 9.94
C ILE A 3 3.70 2.41 9.64
N LEU A 4 3.16 1.59 10.53
CA LEU A 4 2.86 0.19 10.28
C LEU A 4 1.34 0.04 10.36
N SER A 5 0.70 -0.29 9.24
CA SER A 5 -0.76 -0.49 9.20
C SER A 5 -1.12 -1.85 9.78
N ASP A 6 -1.97 -1.88 10.80
CA ASP A 6 -2.52 -3.13 11.33
C ASP A 6 -3.69 -3.65 10.48
N LYS A 7 -4.40 -2.76 9.79
CA LYS A 7 -5.61 -3.06 9.01
C LYS A 7 -5.36 -3.99 7.81
N ILE A 8 -4.13 -4.04 7.31
CA ILE A 8 -3.79 -4.83 6.11
C ILE A 8 -3.60 -6.32 6.40
N LYS A 9 -3.49 -6.72 7.68
CA LYS A 9 -3.25 -8.11 8.08
C LYS A 9 -4.37 -9.03 7.57
N GLU A 10 -5.61 -8.60 7.71
CA GLU A 10 -6.79 -9.37 7.29
C GLU A 10 -6.88 -9.53 5.76
N ILE A 11 -6.33 -8.55 5.01
CA ILE A 11 -6.36 -8.55 3.55
C ILE A 11 -5.29 -9.48 2.96
N LEU A 12 -4.13 -9.61 3.62
CA LEU A 12 -2.96 -10.29 3.05
C LEU A 12 -2.62 -11.63 3.72
N ILE A 13 -2.79 -11.76 5.03
CA ILE A 13 -2.35 -12.96 5.75
C ILE A 13 -3.30 -14.11 5.46
N GLY A 14 -2.76 -15.20 4.91
CA GLY A 14 -3.53 -16.40 4.54
C GLY A 14 -4.39 -16.23 3.29
N GLN A 15 -4.30 -15.09 2.60
CA GLN A 15 -5.06 -14.81 1.38
C GLN A 15 -4.19 -14.99 0.13
N GLU A 16 -4.83 -15.27 -1.00
CA GLU A 16 -4.16 -15.32 -2.30
C GLU A 16 -3.66 -13.93 -2.72
N PRO A 17 -2.38 -13.78 -3.13
CA PRO A 17 -1.77 -12.49 -3.43
C PRO A 17 -2.18 -12.01 -4.84
N THR A 18 -3.40 -11.47 -4.94
CA THR A 18 -4.01 -10.98 -6.19
C THR A 18 -3.87 -9.47 -6.37
N GLU A 19 -4.00 -8.99 -7.61
CA GLU A 19 -4.03 -7.55 -7.90
C GLU A 19 -5.18 -6.83 -7.16
N ALA A 20 -6.33 -7.49 -7.00
CA ALA A 20 -7.47 -6.96 -6.27
C ALA A 20 -7.15 -6.76 -4.78
N ALA A 21 -6.55 -7.76 -4.13
CA ALA A 21 -6.12 -7.65 -2.74
C ALA A 21 -5.09 -6.52 -2.55
N PHE A 22 -4.14 -6.37 -3.49
CA PHE A 22 -3.16 -5.29 -3.43
C PHE A 22 -3.79 -3.90 -3.58
N LYS A 23 -4.79 -3.74 -4.47
CA LYS A 23 -5.55 -2.49 -4.61
C LYS A 23 -6.32 -2.17 -3.35
N GLU A 24 -6.95 -3.17 -2.73
CA GLU A 24 -7.67 -3.02 -1.46
C GLU A 24 -6.74 -2.52 -0.34
N VAL A 25 -5.53 -3.09 -0.23
CA VAL A 25 -4.50 -2.60 0.70
C VAL A 25 -4.14 -1.13 0.43
N GLY A 26 -3.99 -0.74 -0.84
CA GLY A 26 -3.73 0.66 -1.21
C GLY A 26 -4.79 1.63 -0.70
N VAL A 27 -6.07 1.27 -0.84
CA VAL A 27 -7.22 2.05 -0.34
C VAL A 27 -7.26 2.07 1.20
N ALA A 28 -7.02 0.93 1.84
CA ALA A 28 -7.01 0.83 3.29
C ALA A 28 -5.94 1.75 3.91
N VAL A 29 -4.70 1.70 3.40
CA VAL A 29 -3.59 2.53 3.90
C VAL A 29 -3.81 4.01 3.59
N GLN A 30 -4.36 4.34 2.40
CA GLN A 30 -4.71 5.72 2.06
C GLN A 30 -5.66 6.33 3.12
N SER A 31 -6.62 5.57 3.60
CA SER A 31 -7.60 6.02 4.59
C SER A 31 -7.05 6.18 6.02
N GLU A 32 -5.86 5.63 6.29
CA GLU A 32 -5.24 5.60 7.62
C GLU A 32 -4.25 6.75 7.85
N ILE A 33 -3.79 7.39 6.77
CA ILE A 33 -2.74 8.42 6.85
C ILE A 33 -3.28 9.85 6.75
N ASP A 34 -2.62 10.75 7.48
CA ASP A 34 -2.86 12.19 7.40
C ASP A 34 -1.56 12.98 7.12
N PRO A 35 -1.18 13.15 5.84
CA PRO A 35 0.12 13.69 5.48
C PRO A 35 0.08 15.22 5.27
N ALA A 36 0.96 15.98 5.94
CA ALA A 36 0.99 17.45 5.89
C ALA A 36 1.36 18.04 4.52
N SER A 37 0.56 18.93 3.95
CA SER A 37 0.85 19.67 2.69
C SER A 37 2.10 20.55 2.81
N ASP A 38 2.94 20.56 1.78
CA ASP A 38 4.18 21.35 1.71
C ASP A 38 4.53 21.72 0.24
N LEU A 39 5.72 22.29 0.03
CA LEU A 39 6.22 22.67 -1.30
C LEU A 39 6.36 21.47 -2.27
N ASN A 40 6.45 20.25 -1.76
CA ASN A 40 6.64 19.03 -2.56
C ASN A 40 5.30 18.35 -2.91
N GLY A 41 4.18 18.81 -2.37
CA GLY A 41 2.86 18.34 -2.73
C GLY A 41 1.80 18.53 -1.68
N THR A 42 0.55 18.31 -2.10
CA THR A 42 -0.62 18.38 -1.22
C THR A 42 -0.84 17.06 -0.47
N ALA A 43 -1.59 17.14 0.63
CA ALA A 43 -2.04 15.97 1.37
C ALA A 43 -2.82 14.98 0.48
N GLU A 44 -3.69 15.52 -0.37
CA GLU A 44 -4.47 14.76 -1.34
C GLU A 44 -3.57 14.05 -2.35
N TYR A 45 -2.61 14.75 -2.95
CA TYR A 45 -1.66 14.16 -3.89
C TYR A 45 -0.88 12.99 -3.26
N ARG A 46 -0.43 13.13 -2.01
CA ARG A 46 0.26 12.04 -1.30
C ARG A 46 -0.65 10.86 -0.99
N ARG A 47 -1.92 11.10 -0.65
CA ARG A 47 -2.91 10.01 -0.48
C ARG A 47 -3.12 9.27 -1.80
N ASP A 48 -3.24 9.98 -2.92
CA ASP A 48 -3.34 9.37 -4.25
C ASP A 48 -2.09 8.57 -4.62
N LEU A 49 -0.89 9.07 -4.28
CA LEU A 49 0.35 8.32 -4.47
C LEU A 49 0.34 6.98 -3.71
N ILE A 50 -0.18 6.94 -2.48
CA ILE A 50 -0.28 5.69 -1.71
C ILE A 50 -1.16 4.66 -2.41
N ARG A 51 -2.33 5.08 -2.91
CA ARG A 51 -3.24 4.20 -3.67
C ARG A 51 -2.56 3.55 -4.87
N VAL A 52 -1.51 4.17 -5.40
CA VAL A 52 -0.79 3.72 -6.60
C VAL A 52 0.49 2.95 -6.26
N LEU A 53 1.32 3.46 -5.34
CA LEU A 53 2.64 2.92 -5.04
C LEU A 53 2.57 1.67 -4.17
N VAL A 54 1.61 1.59 -3.24
CA VAL A 54 1.47 0.43 -2.36
C VAL A 54 1.14 -0.84 -3.16
N PRO A 55 0.12 -0.87 -4.05
CA PRO A 55 -0.16 -2.08 -4.83
C PRO A 55 1.00 -2.50 -5.74
N ARG A 56 1.69 -1.53 -6.36
CA ARG A 56 2.86 -1.81 -7.21
C ARG A 56 4.01 -2.42 -6.40
N SER A 57 4.27 -1.90 -5.20
CA SER A 57 5.31 -2.41 -4.31
C SER A 57 5.02 -3.86 -3.86
N LEU A 58 3.75 -4.16 -3.56
CA LEU A 58 3.31 -5.52 -3.22
C LEU A 58 3.47 -6.49 -4.40
N ALA A 59 3.10 -6.08 -5.61
CA ALA A 59 3.30 -6.88 -6.82
C ALA A 59 4.78 -7.22 -7.06
N LEU A 60 5.66 -6.22 -6.96
CA LEU A 60 7.12 -6.42 -7.08
C LEU A 60 7.66 -7.31 -5.96
N SER A 61 7.13 -7.18 -4.74
CA SER A 61 7.51 -8.03 -3.61
C SER A 61 7.10 -9.49 -3.85
N LEU A 62 5.92 -9.74 -4.41
CA LEU A 62 5.46 -11.06 -4.80
C LEU A 62 6.36 -11.68 -5.88
N GLU A 63 6.74 -10.91 -6.91
CA GLU A 63 7.67 -11.38 -7.94
C GLU A 63 9.02 -11.78 -7.34
N ARG A 64 9.55 -10.99 -6.39
CA ARG A 64 10.80 -11.30 -5.69
C ARG A 64 10.67 -12.54 -4.82
N ALA A 65 9.58 -12.66 -4.07
CA ALA A 65 9.30 -13.83 -3.24
C ALA A 65 9.24 -15.13 -4.05
N LYS A 66 8.61 -15.09 -5.24
CA LYS A 66 8.55 -16.23 -6.17
C LYS A 66 9.91 -16.62 -6.76
N LYS A 67 10.83 -15.66 -6.95
CA LYS A 67 12.18 -15.90 -7.50
C LYS A 67 13.19 -16.40 -6.47
N GLY A 68 12.96 -16.10 -5.19
CA GLY A 68 13.82 -16.53 -4.08
C GLY A 68 13.39 -17.85 -3.43
N SER A 69 12.43 -18.57 -4.04
CA SER A 69 11.96 -19.90 -3.62
C SER A 69 12.64 -21.02 -4.39
#